data_AF-A0A6N8THS4-F1
#
_entry.id   AF-A0A6N8THS4-F1
#
_cell.length_a   1.000
_cell.length_b   1.000
_cell.length_c   1.000
_cell.angle_alpha   90.00
_cell.angle_beta   90.00
_cell.angle_gamma   90.00
#
_symmetry.space_group_name_H-M   'P 1'
#
loop_
_entity.id
_entity.type
_entity.pdbx_description
1 polymer ?
#
loop_
_entity_poly.entity_id
_entity_poly.type
_entity_poly.pdbx_seq_one_letter_code
_entity_poly.pdbx_strand_id
1 'polypeptide(L)'
;MQTPTKLAPTLGAIKPRYLNDAIKDTRSRLYPGTVVIASLTGVTVSQAADAIRQVRYGAGWLDFSYTPPIRHTQGNEIEQALRLLGYVGQWRWFSDQPTLAAYLKSRTGVERDHPSVVFLSTHAVAVSGGVFCDVLSRGVVIDIDDAKGRRKKVSRVLVLTKRIAPSKIASRTPAPKKGASSKLDRLFHEAIKAETTAARVKITPHEVFVIRPNETGWYWLGSRENVENQILMPRSDNRIAGNTDAAAAYRAAMGH
;
A
#
# COMPACT_ATOMS: atom_id res chain seq x y z
N MET A 1 17.27 -21.49 2.09
CA MET A 1 15.88 -21.32 1.63
C MET A 1 15.83 -20.18 0.62
N GLN A 2 15.68 -20.50 -0.66
CA GLN A 2 15.59 -19.50 -1.73
C GLN A 2 14.23 -18.83 -1.69
N THR A 3 14.22 -17.51 -1.57
CA THR A 3 13.02 -16.68 -1.67
C THR A 3 12.44 -16.84 -3.08
N PRO A 4 11.13 -17.09 -3.26
CA PRO A 4 10.57 -17.18 -4.59
C PRO A 4 10.65 -15.79 -5.23
N THR A 5 11.53 -15.65 -6.21
CA THR A 5 11.56 -14.53 -7.14
C THR A 5 10.21 -14.55 -7.84
N LYS A 6 9.32 -13.61 -7.47
CA LYS A 6 8.01 -13.45 -8.10
C LYS A 6 8.28 -13.13 -9.57
N LEU A 7 8.20 -14.15 -10.42
CA LEU A 7 8.35 -14.05 -11.87
C LEU A 7 7.52 -12.86 -12.35
N ALA A 8 8.16 -11.93 -13.04
CA ALA A 8 7.45 -10.92 -13.81
C ALA A 8 6.39 -11.66 -14.66
N PRO A 9 5.13 -11.18 -14.71
CA PRO A 9 4.10 -11.89 -15.45
C PRO A 9 4.60 -12.06 -16.88
N THR A 10 4.77 -13.32 -17.31
CA THR A 10 5.12 -13.73 -18.66
C THR A 10 4.33 -12.88 -19.65
N LEU A 11 4.90 -12.55 -20.81
CA LEU A 11 4.24 -11.88 -21.94
C LEU A 11 3.07 -12.75 -22.47
N GLY A 12 2.07 -12.97 -21.63
CA GLY A 12 0.89 -13.77 -21.88
C GLY A 12 -0.25 -12.89 -22.37
N ALA A 13 -1.26 -13.53 -22.95
CA ALA A 13 -2.49 -12.86 -23.34
C ALA A 13 -3.16 -12.18 -22.14
N ILE A 14 -3.98 -11.17 -22.42
CA ILE A 14 -4.89 -10.62 -21.42
C ILE A 14 -5.77 -11.75 -20.90
N LYS A 15 -5.89 -11.87 -19.58
CA LYS A 15 -6.80 -12.84 -18.95
C LYS A 15 -8.21 -12.25 -18.96
N PRO A 16 -9.15 -12.75 -19.78
CA PRO A 16 -10.52 -12.29 -19.74
C PRO A 16 -11.22 -12.80 -18.48
N ARG A 17 -12.27 -12.08 -18.05
CA ARG A 17 -13.16 -12.42 -16.92
C ARG A 17 -12.42 -12.66 -15.61
N TYR A 18 -11.31 -11.95 -15.41
CA TYR A 18 -10.43 -12.17 -14.28
C TYR A 18 -9.90 -10.84 -13.72
N LEU A 19 -9.88 -10.75 -12.41
CA LEU A 19 -9.26 -9.69 -11.62
C LEU A 19 -8.48 -10.33 -10.47
N ASN A 20 -7.45 -9.63 -9.98
CA ASN A 20 -6.72 -10.01 -8.79
C ASN A 20 -7.28 -9.24 -7.59
N ASP A 21 -7.23 -9.83 -6.40
CA ASP A 21 -7.33 -9.06 -5.17
C ASP A 21 -6.16 -8.07 -5.10
N ALA A 22 -6.46 -6.81 -4.79
CA ALA A 22 -5.45 -5.79 -4.61
C ALA A 22 -4.70 -6.03 -3.30
N ILE A 23 -3.45 -6.50 -3.41
CA ILE A 23 -2.62 -6.80 -2.25
C ILE A 23 -2.16 -5.49 -1.59
N LYS A 24 -2.80 -5.15 -0.47
CA LYS A 24 -2.41 -4.02 0.39
C LYS A 24 -1.15 -4.37 1.18
N ASP A 25 0.00 -4.01 0.64
CA ASP A 25 1.32 -4.23 1.25
C ASP A 25 1.84 -3.03 2.07
N THR A 26 1.09 -1.93 2.11
CA THR A 26 1.43 -0.74 2.89
C THR A 26 0.39 -0.44 3.96
N ARG A 27 0.75 0.38 4.95
CA ARG A 27 -0.21 0.87 5.96
C ARG A 27 -1.07 2.03 5.45
N SER A 28 -0.70 2.64 4.33
CA SER A 28 -1.40 3.79 3.75
C SER A 28 -2.86 3.45 3.43
N ARG A 29 -3.70 4.49 3.36
CA ARG A 29 -5.06 4.36 2.88
C ARG A 29 -5.06 3.83 1.43
N LEU A 30 -6.04 3.00 1.08
CA LEU A 30 -6.25 2.59 -0.29
C LEU A 30 -6.83 3.75 -1.11
N TYR A 31 -6.24 3.98 -2.28
CA TYR A 31 -6.72 4.97 -3.23
C TYR A 31 -7.21 4.30 -4.51
N PRO A 32 -8.26 4.83 -5.17
CA PRO A 32 -8.92 4.16 -6.29
C PRO A 32 -7.97 3.73 -7.41
N GLY A 33 -7.13 4.65 -7.91
CA GLY A 33 -6.24 4.33 -9.03
C GLY A 33 -5.26 3.20 -8.70
N THR A 34 -4.66 3.21 -7.51
CA THR A 34 -3.72 2.16 -7.09
C THR A 34 -4.40 0.81 -6.91
N VAL A 35 -5.63 0.79 -6.40
CA VAL A 35 -6.41 -0.46 -6.22
C VAL A 35 -6.77 -1.06 -7.57
N VAL A 36 -7.26 -0.22 -8.48
CA VAL A 36 -7.62 -0.64 -9.84
C VAL A 36 -6.41 -1.21 -10.58
N ILE A 37 -5.27 -0.52 -10.55
CA ILE A 37 -4.04 -1.01 -11.19
C ILE A 37 -3.58 -2.34 -10.57
N ALA A 38 -3.54 -2.42 -9.25
CA ALA A 38 -3.16 -3.66 -8.55
C ALA A 38 -4.08 -4.83 -8.92
N SER A 39 -5.40 -4.59 -8.97
CA SER A 39 -6.37 -5.62 -9.31
C SER A 39 -6.24 -6.10 -10.76
N LEU A 40 -6.02 -5.18 -11.71
CA LEU A 40 -5.88 -5.54 -13.13
C LEU A 40 -4.56 -6.27 -13.44
N THR A 41 -3.49 -5.98 -12.69
CA THR A 41 -2.13 -6.40 -13.05
C THR A 41 -1.52 -7.43 -12.10
N GLY A 42 -2.06 -7.61 -10.89
CA GLY A 42 -1.55 -8.53 -9.87
C GLY A 42 -0.32 -8.01 -9.11
N VAL A 43 0.10 -6.77 -9.35
CA VAL A 43 1.11 -6.08 -8.55
C VAL A 43 0.53 -5.64 -7.21
N THR A 44 1.40 -5.34 -6.24
CA THR A 44 0.94 -4.80 -4.95
C THR A 44 0.52 -3.34 -5.06
N VAL A 45 -0.21 -2.85 -4.06
CA VAL A 45 -0.62 -1.43 -4.01
C VAL A 45 0.59 -0.49 -3.99
N SER A 46 1.71 -0.86 -3.34
CA SER A 46 2.94 -0.06 -3.39
C SER A 46 3.54 0.01 -4.80
N GLN A 47 3.61 -1.12 -5.51
CA GLN A 47 4.13 -1.20 -6.87
C GLN A 47 3.26 -0.40 -7.85
N ALA A 48 1.93 -0.45 -7.69
CA ALA A 48 1.01 0.39 -8.44
C ALA A 48 1.24 1.89 -8.17
N ALA A 49 1.51 2.26 -6.92
CA ALA A 49 1.84 3.63 -6.56
C ALA A 49 3.19 4.08 -7.14
N ASP A 50 4.19 3.21 -7.19
CA ASP A 50 5.50 3.48 -7.82
C ASP A 50 5.35 3.71 -9.33
N ALA A 51 4.52 2.92 -10.02
CA ALA A 51 4.21 3.13 -11.42
C ALA A 51 3.61 4.53 -11.66
N ILE A 52 2.67 4.95 -10.81
CA ILE A 52 2.07 6.30 -10.88
C ILE A 52 3.10 7.39 -10.57
N ARG A 53 3.99 7.18 -9.57
CA ARG A 53 5.07 8.13 -9.27
C ARG A 53 5.99 8.32 -10.47
N GLN A 54 6.37 7.24 -11.14
CA GLN A 54 7.21 7.31 -12.33
C GLN A 54 6.51 8.05 -13.47
N VAL A 55 5.21 7.85 -13.67
CA VAL A 55 4.43 8.64 -14.65
C VAL A 55 4.42 10.12 -14.28
N ARG A 56 4.15 10.44 -13.01
CA ARG A 56 3.95 11.83 -12.57
C ARG A 56 5.24 12.63 -12.45
N TYR A 57 6.31 12.00 -12.00
CA TYR A 57 7.56 12.67 -11.59
C TYR A 57 8.80 12.15 -12.35
N GLY A 58 8.64 11.21 -13.29
CA GLY A 58 9.76 10.49 -13.90
C GLY A 58 10.49 9.58 -12.91
N ALA A 59 11.57 8.93 -13.34
CA ALA A 59 12.36 8.05 -12.47
C ALA A 59 13.07 8.80 -11.32
N GLY A 60 13.29 10.11 -11.46
CA GLY A 60 13.94 10.98 -10.46
C GLY A 60 13.13 11.22 -9.18
N TRP A 61 11.91 10.66 -9.06
CA TRP A 61 11.17 10.71 -7.79
C TRP A 61 11.94 10.04 -6.63
N LEU A 62 12.88 9.16 -6.95
CA LEU A 62 13.79 8.54 -5.99
C LEU A 62 14.77 9.53 -5.35
N ASP A 63 15.01 10.69 -5.97
CA ASP A 63 15.94 11.71 -5.47
C ASP A 63 15.30 12.64 -4.44
N PHE A 64 13.96 12.58 -4.29
CA PHE A 64 13.26 13.39 -3.30
C PHE A 64 13.57 12.93 -1.87
N SER A 65 13.62 13.85 -0.90
CA SER A 65 13.89 13.48 0.50
C SER A 65 12.86 12.53 1.14
N TYR A 66 11.67 12.42 0.54
CA TYR A 66 10.59 11.52 0.96
C TYR A 66 9.89 10.90 -0.24
N THR A 67 9.21 9.76 -0.02
CA THR A 67 8.40 9.09 -1.04
C THR A 67 7.11 9.88 -1.27
N PRO A 68 6.86 10.46 -2.46
CA PRO A 68 5.66 11.25 -2.71
C PRO A 68 4.37 10.44 -2.47
N PRO A 69 3.38 10.98 -1.75
CA PRO A 69 2.12 10.28 -1.56
C PRO A 69 1.26 10.32 -2.83
N ILE A 70 0.66 9.20 -3.19
CA ILE A 70 -0.31 9.10 -4.30
C ILE A 70 -1.71 9.05 -3.70
N ARG A 71 -2.34 10.22 -3.53
CA ARG A 71 -3.70 10.35 -2.94
C ARG A 71 -4.81 10.44 -3.98
N HIS A 72 -4.49 10.98 -5.16
CA HIS A 72 -5.40 11.14 -6.28
C HIS A 72 -4.69 10.75 -7.57
N THR A 73 -5.45 10.21 -8.51
CA THR A 73 -4.95 9.69 -9.78
C THR A 73 -5.87 10.12 -10.91
N GLN A 74 -5.30 10.67 -11.97
CA GLN A 74 -5.99 11.03 -13.19
C GLN A 74 -6.08 9.82 -14.13
N GLY A 75 -7.00 9.87 -15.12
CA GLY A 75 -7.22 8.75 -16.04
C GLY A 75 -6.02 8.44 -16.93
N ASN A 76 -5.35 9.48 -17.43
CA ASN A 76 -4.09 9.38 -18.17
C ASN A 76 -2.96 8.77 -17.32
N GLU A 77 -2.89 9.10 -16.03
CA GLU A 77 -1.89 8.50 -15.14
C GLU A 77 -2.12 7.01 -14.93
N ILE A 78 -3.39 6.61 -14.81
CA ILE A 78 -3.76 5.19 -14.72
C ILE A 78 -3.39 4.46 -16.02
N GLU A 79 -3.73 5.01 -17.18
CA GLU A 79 -3.39 4.44 -18.48
C GLU A 79 -1.87 4.29 -18.66
N GLN A 80 -1.10 5.35 -18.39
CA GLN A 80 0.36 5.31 -18.54
C GLN A 80 1.00 4.36 -17.53
N ALA A 81 0.50 4.29 -16.30
CA ALA A 81 0.99 3.33 -15.30
C ALA A 81 0.68 1.88 -15.72
N LEU A 82 -0.50 1.62 -16.28
CA LEU A 82 -0.84 0.32 -16.87
C LEU A 82 0.09 -0.01 -18.04
N ARG A 83 0.42 0.97 -18.88
CA ARG A 83 1.38 0.80 -19.98
C ARG A 83 2.78 0.45 -19.48
N LEU A 84 3.28 1.10 -18.43
CA LEU A 84 4.54 0.73 -17.78
C LEU A 84 4.49 -0.72 -17.26
N LEU A 85 3.34 -1.17 -16.78
CA LEU A 85 3.11 -2.55 -16.33
C LEU A 85 2.82 -3.53 -17.48
N GLY A 86 2.93 -3.09 -18.73
CA GLY A 86 2.78 -3.93 -19.91
C GLY A 86 1.34 -4.12 -20.39
N TYR A 87 0.40 -3.26 -19.99
CA TYR A 87 -1.01 -3.30 -20.41
C TYR A 87 -1.36 -2.09 -21.27
N VAL A 88 -1.96 -2.34 -22.44
CA VAL A 88 -2.43 -1.29 -23.35
C VAL A 88 -3.93 -1.46 -23.57
N GLY A 89 -4.65 -0.35 -23.55
CA GLY A 89 -6.09 -0.33 -23.74
C GLY A 89 -6.57 0.72 -24.72
N GLN A 90 -7.87 0.71 -24.94
CA GLN A 90 -8.59 1.68 -25.77
C GLN A 90 -9.63 2.41 -24.94
N TRP A 91 -9.71 3.73 -25.14
CA TRP A 91 -10.70 4.57 -24.48
C TRP A 91 -12.05 4.50 -25.18
N ARG A 92 -13.10 4.43 -24.37
CA ARG A 92 -14.48 4.65 -24.77
C ARG A 92 -15.10 5.75 -23.91
N TRP A 93 -15.72 6.72 -24.58
CA TRP A 93 -16.35 7.87 -23.95
C TRP A 93 -17.87 7.78 -24.08
N PHE A 94 -18.60 8.22 -23.05
CA PHE A 94 -20.06 8.16 -23.01
C PHE A 94 -20.64 9.57 -22.93
N SER A 95 -21.38 9.98 -23.96
CA SER A 95 -22.06 11.28 -24.00
C SER A 95 -23.31 11.31 -23.12
N ASP A 96 -24.03 10.19 -23.04
CA ASP A 96 -25.25 9.98 -22.25
C ASP A 96 -24.98 9.70 -20.77
N GLN A 97 -23.73 9.41 -20.41
CA GLN A 97 -23.26 9.08 -19.06
C GLN A 97 -24.19 8.05 -18.39
N PRO A 98 -24.15 6.78 -18.80
CA PRO A 98 -24.99 5.75 -18.22
C PRO A 98 -24.65 5.56 -16.73
N THR A 99 -25.61 5.03 -15.96
CA THR A 99 -25.29 4.56 -14.61
C THR A 99 -24.37 3.34 -14.71
N LEU A 100 -23.58 3.08 -13.65
CA LEU A 100 -22.75 1.88 -13.58
C LEU A 100 -23.59 0.61 -13.81
N ALA A 101 -24.79 0.52 -13.23
CA ALA A 101 -25.71 -0.61 -13.49
C ALA A 101 -26.04 -0.78 -14.97
N ALA A 102 -26.45 0.31 -15.63
CA ALA A 102 -26.84 0.29 -17.03
C ALA A 102 -25.67 -0.07 -17.93
N TYR A 103 -24.52 0.56 -17.70
CA TYR A 103 -23.27 0.26 -18.39
C TYR A 103 -22.89 -1.23 -18.24
N LEU A 104 -22.83 -1.74 -17.00
CA LEU A 104 -22.43 -3.11 -16.74
C LEU A 104 -23.32 -4.14 -17.46
N LYS A 105 -24.64 -3.88 -17.54
CA LYS A 105 -25.62 -4.71 -18.24
C LYS A 105 -25.48 -4.64 -19.77
N SER A 106 -25.11 -3.48 -20.31
CA SER A 106 -25.03 -3.26 -21.77
C SER A 106 -23.72 -3.74 -22.40
N ARG A 107 -22.68 -4.05 -21.62
CA ARG A 107 -21.38 -4.49 -22.15
C ARG A 107 -21.49 -5.81 -22.92
N THR A 108 -20.84 -5.86 -24.08
CA THR A 108 -20.76 -7.05 -24.94
C THR A 108 -19.32 -7.26 -25.45
N GLY A 109 -19.04 -8.44 -26.01
CA GLY A 109 -17.76 -8.77 -26.65
C GLY A 109 -16.53 -8.49 -25.79
N VAL A 110 -15.51 -7.88 -26.40
CA VAL A 110 -14.22 -7.56 -25.75
C VAL A 110 -14.41 -6.68 -24.52
N GLU A 111 -15.29 -5.68 -24.54
CA GLU A 111 -15.53 -4.79 -23.39
C GLU A 111 -16.17 -5.51 -22.20
N ARG A 112 -16.98 -6.55 -22.47
CA ARG A 112 -17.51 -7.41 -21.41
C ARG A 112 -16.41 -8.28 -20.82
N ASP A 113 -15.65 -8.94 -21.67
CA ASP A 113 -14.77 -10.02 -21.25
C ASP A 113 -13.40 -9.52 -20.77
N HIS A 114 -12.87 -8.43 -21.33
CA HIS A 114 -11.55 -7.95 -20.98
C HIS A 114 -11.56 -7.10 -19.70
N PRO A 115 -10.47 -7.14 -18.92
CA PRO A 115 -10.29 -6.24 -17.80
C PRO A 115 -10.33 -4.78 -18.26
N SER A 116 -11.10 -3.97 -17.56
CA SER A 116 -11.37 -2.58 -17.91
C SER A 116 -11.34 -1.69 -16.69
N VAL A 117 -10.88 -0.45 -16.86
CA VAL A 117 -11.02 0.63 -15.87
C VAL A 117 -12.27 1.42 -16.20
N VAL A 118 -13.21 1.51 -15.27
CA VAL A 118 -14.43 2.31 -15.42
C VAL A 118 -14.30 3.55 -14.54
N PHE A 119 -14.43 4.73 -15.14
CA PHE A 119 -14.34 6.00 -14.43
C PHE A 119 -15.73 6.45 -14.03
N LEU A 120 -15.99 6.44 -12.72
CA LEU A 120 -17.19 7.00 -12.13
C LEU A 120 -16.94 8.45 -11.73
N SER A 121 -18.02 9.21 -11.51
CA SER A 121 -17.94 10.60 -11.04
C SER A 121 -17.16 10.83 -9.73
N THR A 122 -16.83 9.76 -8.99
CA THR A 122 -16.18 9.86 -7.67
C THR A 122 -14.88 9.06 -7.56
N HIS A 123 -14.69 8.03 -8.37
CA HIS A 123 -13.54 7.14 -8.31
C HIS A 123 -13.49 6.23 -9.55
N ALA A 124 -12.34 5.59 -9.78
CA ALA A 124 -12.19 4.53 -10.77
C ALA A 124 -12.45 3.15 -10.14
N VAL A 125 -12.97 2.23 -10.93
CA VAL A 125 -13.22 0.82 -10.55
C VAL A 125 -12.67 -0.12 -11.62
N ALA A 126 -12.32 -1.35 -11.23
CA ALA A 126 -11.87 -2.40 -12.14
C ALA A 126 -13.01 -3.39 -12.38
N VAL A 127 -13.24 -3.76 -13.64
CA VAL A 127 -14.26 -4.74 -14.03
C VAL A 127 -13.71 -5.70 -15.06
N SER A 128 -14.11 -6.96 -15.02
CA SER A 128 -13.81 -7.94 -16.06
C SER A 128 -14.85 -9.05 -16.03
N GLY A 129 -15.58 -9.29 -17.11
CA GLY A 129 -16.70 -10.22 -17.10
C GLY A 129 -17.70 -9.87 -16.00
N GLY A 130 -17.99 -10.87 -15.14
CA GLY A 130 -18.86 -10.76 -13.97
C GLY A 130 -18.15 -10.41 -12.66
N VAL A 131 -16.86 -10.02 -12.69
CA VAL A 131 -16.12 -9.65 -11.46
C VAL A 131 -15.82 -8.15 -11.40
N PHE A 132 -15.77 -7.64 -10.17
CA PHE A 132 -15.63 -6.22 -9.85
C PHE A 132 -14.63 -6.01 -8.69
N CYS A 133 -13.84 -4.95 -8.76
CA CYS A 133 -12.93 -4.56 -7.67
C CYS A 133 -12.80 -3.04 -7.57
N ASP A 134 -12.92 -2.50 -6.36
CA ASP A 134 -12.75 -1.07 -6.12
C ASP A 134 -12.25 -0.77 -4.70
N VAL A 135 -12.17 0.52 -4.38
CA VAL A 135 -11.77 0.96 -3.04
C VAL A 135 -12.84 0.65 -1.98
N LEU A 136 -14.13 0.61 -2.34
CA LEU A 136 -15.23 0.36 -1.42
C LEU A 136 -15.34 -1.13 -1.03
N SER A 137 -14.93 -2.03 -1.92
CA SER A 137 -14.69 -3.45 -1.64
C SER A 137 -13.36 -3.69 -0.91
N ARG A 138 -12.65 -2.64 -0.50
CA ARG A 138 -11.32 -2.68 0.14
C ARG A 138 -10.26 -3.38 -0.73
N GLY A 139 -10.45 -3.37 -2.06
CA GLY A 139 -9.56 -4.04 -2.99
C GLY A 139 -9.79 -5.55 -3.11
N VAL A 140 -10.87 -6.08 -2.54
CA VAL A 140 -11.28 -7.49 -2.73
C VAL A 140 -12.12 -7.60 -3.98
N VAL A 141 -11.88 -8.62 -4.80
CA VAL A 141 -12.69 -8.96 -5.96
C VAL A 141 -14.00 -9.55 -5.47
N ILE A 142 -15.09 -8.98 -5.96
CA ILE A 142 -16.47 -9.38 -5.63
C ILE A 142 -17.24 -9.69 -6.91
N ASP A 143 -18.40 -10.31 -6.75
CA ASP A 143 -19.36 -10.41 -7.85
C ASP A 143 -19.79 -9.00 -8.28
N ILE A 144 -19.95 -8.79 -9.57
CA ILE A 144 -20.40 -7.53 -10.15
C ILE A 144 -21.77 -7.10 -9.63
N ASP A 145 -22.63 -8.04 -9.23
CA ASP A 145 -23.93 -7.72 -8.69
C ASP A 145 -23.87 -7.15 -7.27
N ASP A 146 -22.81 -7.47 -6.52
CA ASP A 146 -22.50 -6.93 -5.19
C ASP A 146 -21.80 -5.56 -5.25
N ALA A 147 -21.51 -5.05 -6.45
CA ALA A 147 -20.82 -3.78 -6.63
C ALA A 147 -21.59 -2.64 -5.93
N LYS A 148 -20.88 -1.85 -5.12
CA LYS A 148 -21.46 -0.66 -4.49
C LYS A 148 -21.51 0.50 -5.47
N GLY A 149 -22.47 1.41 -5.26
CA GLY A 149 -22.55 2.63 -6.06
C GLY A 149 -23.04 2.43 -7.50
N ARG A 150 -23.84 1.37 -7.77
CA ARG A 150 -24.42 1.04 -9.09
C ARG A 150 -25.19 2.20 -9.76
N ARG A 151 -25.66 3.19 -9.00
CA ARG A 151 -26.34 4.39 -9.50
C ARG A 151 -25.38 5.51 -9.96
N LYS A 152 -24.09 5.42 -9.67
CA LYS A 152 -23.09 6.43 -10.06
C LYS A 152 -22.94 6.46 -11.58
N LYS A 153 -22.69 7.65 -12.11
CA LYS A 153 -22.52 7.91 -13.54
C LYS A 153 -21.14 7.45 -14.01
N VAL A 154 -21.10 6.81 -15.18
CA VAL A 154 -19.88 6.42 -15.89
C VAL A 154 -19.55 7.50 -16.91
N SER A 155 -18.36 8.09 -16.83
CA SER A 155 -17.92 9.12 -17.78
C SER A 155 -17.15 8.54 -18.96
N ARG A 156 -16.25 7.59 -18.68
CA ARG A 156 -15.39 6.94 -19.66
C ARG A 156 -14.88 5.60 -19.14
N VAL A 157 -14.40 4.79 -20.07
CA VAL A 157 -13.87 3.45 -19.80
C VAL A 157 -12.57 3.28 -20.58
N LEU A 158 -11.58 2.64 -19.95
CA LEU A 158 -10.38 2.14 -20.62
C LEU A 158 -10.45 0.61 -20.65
N VAL A 159 -10.66 0.03 -21.82
CA VAL A 159 -10.71 -1.43 -22.02
C VAL A 159 -9.32 -1.93 -22.34
N LEU A 160 -8.76 -2.87 -21.57
CA LEU A 160 -7.42 -3.39 -21.84
C LEU A 160 -7.47 -4.42 -22.97
N THR A 161 -6.78 -4.15 -24.07
CA THR A 161 -6.88 -4.92 -25.31
C THR A 161 -5.60 -5.67 -25.67
N LYS A 162 -4.43 -5.20 -25.21
CA LYS A 162 -3.13 -5.78 -25.58
C LYS A 162 -2.17 -5.83 -24.40
N ARG A 163 -1.21 -6.76 -24.48
CA ARG A 163 -0.04 -6.83 -23.60
C ARG A 163 1.21 -6.46 -24.39
N ILE A 164 2.10 -5.71 -23.75
CA ILE A 164 3.43 -5.34 -24.26
C ILE A 164 4.48 -5.68 -23.20
N ALA A 165 5.75 -5.61 -23.58
CA ALA A 165 6.84 -5.77 -22.61
C ALA A 165 6.72 -4.68 -21.51
N PRO A 166 6.70 -5.06 -20.22
CA PRO A 166 6.67 -4.10 -19.14
C PRO A 166 7.97 -3.29 -19.10
N SER A 167 7.86 -2.03 -18.71
CA SER A 167 9.00 -1.15 -18.49
C SER A 167 9.56 -1.34 -17.09
N LYS A 168 10.85 -1.02 -16.90
CA LYS A 168 11.44 -0.96 -15.56
C LYS A 168 10.78 0.18 -14.77
N ILE A 169 10.27 -0.16 -13.60
CA ILE A 169 9.67 0.81 -12.67
C ILE A 169 10.65 1.08 -11.53
N ALA A 170 10.99 2.35 -11.35
CA ALA A 170 11.75 2.85 -10.21
C ALA A 170 10.96 2.59 -8.94
N SER A 171 11.58 1.97 -7.94
CA SER A 171 10.96 1.62 -6.67
C SER A 171 11.96 1.87 -5.54
N ARG A 172 11.46 2.32 -4.39
CA ARG A 172 12.23 2.27 -3.15
C ARG A 172 11.95 0.94 -2.48
N THR A 173 13.00 0.28 -2.02
CA THR A 173 12.84 -0.87 -1.12
C THR A 173 11.92 -0.44 0.03
N PRO A 174 10.72 -1.03 0.16
CA PRO A 174 9.82 -0.67 1.24
C PRO A 174 10.54 -1.00 2.55
N ALA A 175 10.47 -0.10 3.54
CA ALA A 175 10.90 -0.45 4.88
C ALA A 175 10.14 -1.74 5.28
N PRO A 176 10.83 -2.80 5.72
CA PRO A 176 10.22 -4.10 5.96
C PRO A 176 8.99 -3.96 6.87
N LYS A 177 7.93 -4.68 6.54
CA LYS A 177 6.73 -4.78 7.39
C LYS A 177 7.19 -5.28 8.77
N LYS A 178 7.04 -4.46 9.81
CA LYS A 178 7.21 -4.91 11.21
C LYS A 178 6.17 -5.99 11.53
N GLY A 179 6.51 -7.25 11.29
CA GLY A 179 5.82 -8.44 11.73
C GLY A 179 6.83 -9.26 12.54
N ALA A 180 6.46 -9.70 13.73
CA ALA A 180 7.33 -10.08 14.86
C ALA A 180 7.99 -8.89 15.58
N SER A 181 8.69 -8.00 14.85
CA SER A 181 9.27 -6.80 15.48
C SER A 181 8.21 -5.87 16.07
N SER A 182 6.94 -5.89 15.62
CA SER A 182 5.93 -4.95 16.14
C SER A 182 5.48 -5.23 17.57
N LYS A 183 5.50 -6.48 18.02
CA LYS A 183 5.14 -6.82 19.42
C LYS A 183 6.33 -6.51 20.32
N LEU A 184 7.53 -6.91 19.92
CA LEU A 184 8.77 -6.58 20.64
C LEU A 184 9.01 -5.08 20.67
N ASP A 185 8.89 -4.37 19.55
CA ASP A 185 9.00 -2.90 19.50
C ASP A 185 7.92 -2.21 20.34
N ARG A 186 6.73 -2.79 20.46
CA ARG A 186 5.67 -2.26 21.33
C ARG A 186 6.04 -2.46 22.80
N LEU A 187 6.46 -3.67 23.18
CA LEU A 187 6.90 -3.97 24.54
C LEU A 187 8.13 -3.14 24.93
N PHE A 188 9.07 -2.94 23.99
CA PHE A 188 10.23 -2.08 24.17
C PHE A 188 9.82 -0.61 24.37
N HIS A 189 8.87 -0.12 23.57
CA HIS A 189 8.32 1.23 23.72
C HIS A 189 7.59 1.42 25.06
N GLU A 190 6.81 0.43 25.48
CA GLU A 190 6.10 0.41 26.77
C GLU A 190 7.10 0.38 27.94
N ALA A 191 8.15 -0.43 27.86
CA ALA A 191 9.22 -0.48 28.85
C ALA A 191 9.93 0.87 28.99
N ILE A 192 10.38 1.47 27.87
CA ILE A 192 11.01 2.80 27.90
C ILE A 192 10.07 3.84 28.52
N LYS A 193 8.78 3.82 28.13
CA LYS A 193 7.80 4.78 28.64
C LYS A 193 7.59 4.64 30.15
N ALA A 194 7.51 3.41 30.66
CA ALA A 194 7.35 3.12 32.08
C ALA A 194 8.58 3.54 32.89
N GLU A 195 9.79 3.19 32.41
CA GLU A 195 11.05 3.47 33.09
C GLU A 195 11.39 4.97 33.14
N THR A 196 11.01 5.72 32.10
CA THR A 196 11.37 7.15 31.97
C THR A 196 10.23 8.10 32.31
N THR A 197 9.06 7.57 32.71
CA THR A 197 7.80 8.30 32.90
C THR A 197 7.46 9.26 31.76
N ALA A 198 7.92 8.96 30.55
CA ALA A 198 7.83 9.85 29.41
C ALA A 198 6.39 10.02 28.90
N ALA A 199 6.03 11.26 28.56
CA ALA A 199 4.78 11.56 27.87
C ALA A 199 4.78 11.00 26.44
N ARG A 200 5.94 11.10 25.74
CA ARG A 200 6.11 10.58 24.37
C ARG A 200 7.47 9.91 24.24
N VAL A 201 7.51 8.81 23.49
CA VAL A 201 8.73 8.06 23.17
C VAL A 201 8.83 7.91 21.66
N LYS A 202 10.00 8.24 21.09
CA LYS A 202 10.35 8.09 19.69
C LYS A 202 11.56 7.17 19.58
N ILE A 203 11.39 6.08 18.84
CA ILE A 203 12.43 5.07 18.63
C ILE A 203 12.76 5.07 17.13
N THR A 204 14.02 5.34 16.80
CA THR A 204 14.56 5.19 15.44
C THR A 204 15.31 3.86 15.34
N PRO A 205 15.83 3.47 14.17
CA PRO A 205 16.65 2.26 14.06
C PRO A 205 17.90 2.28 14.96
N HIS A 206 18.43 3.46 15.29
CA HIS A 206 19.71 3.59 16.01
C HIS A 206 19.61 4.31 17.35
N GLU A 207 18.53 5.04 17.61
CA GLU A 207 18.45 5.97 18.74
C GLU A 207 17.06 5.98 19.40
N VAL A 208 17.05 6.34 20.69
CA VAL A 208 15.84 6.48 21.49
C VAL A 208 15.76 7.90 22.03
N PHE A 209 14.60 8.52 21.85
CA PHE A 209 14.29 9.85 22.34
C PHE A 209 13.01 9.82 23.17
N VAL A 210 12.97 10.66 24.21
CA VAL A 210 11.80 10.79 25.10
C VAL A 210 11.43 12.26 25.28
N ILE A 211 10.16 12.52 25.58
CA ILE A 211 9.68 13.80 26.08
C ILE A 211 9.09 13.54 27.46
N ARG A 212 9.61 14.19 28.50
CA ARG A 212 9.07 14.07 29.86
C ARG A 212 7.80 14.92 30.01
N PRO A 213 6.94 14.61 31.00
CA PRO A 213 5.81 15.47 31.31
C PRO A 213 6.31 16.90 31.58
N ASN A 214 5.69 17.89 30.92
CA ASN A 214 6.01 19.32 31.00
C ASN A 214 7.28 19.80 30.27
N GLU A 215 7.92 18.94 29.47
CA GLU A 215 9.00 19.35 28.56
C GLU A 215 8.50 19.42 27.11
N THR A 216 9.03 20.37 26.33
CA THR A 216 8.64 20.56 24.91
C THR A 216 9.69 20.05 23.92
N GLY A 217 10.88 19.64 24.41
CA GLY A 217 12.01 19.17 23.60
C GLY A 217 12.20 17.66 23.63
N TRP A 218 12.70 17.09 22.53
CA TRP A 218 13.13 15.69 22.49
C TRP A 218 14.45 15.53 23.25
N TYR A 219 14.43 14.74 24.32
CA TYR A 219 15.60 14.35 25.06
C TYR A 219 16.19 13.05 24.49
N TRP A 220 17.47 13.05 24.14
CA TRP A 220 18.16 11.84 23.68
C TRP A 220 18.49 10.93 24.86
N LEU A 221 17.89 9.74 24.87
CA LEU A 221 18.04 8.77 25.94
C LEU A 221 19.31 7.91 25.75
N GLY A 222 19.66 7.62 24.50
CA GLY A 222 20.84 6.83 24.12
C GLY A 222 20.64 6.12 22.78
N SER A 223 21.65 5.33 22.37
CA SER A 223 21.48 4.42 21.23
C SER A 223 20.44 3.34 21.54
N ARG A 224 19.75 2.85 20.52
CA ARG A 224 18.73 1.81 20.65
C ARG A 224 19.29 0.56 21.34
N GLU A 225 20.47 0.11 20.92
CA GLU A 225 21.15 -1.06 21.47
C GLU A 225 21.53 -0.88 22.95
N ASN A 226 22.05 0.30 23.33
CA ASN A 226 22.39 0.56 24.73
C ASN A 226 21.13 0.58 25.62
N VAL A 227 20.07 1.23 25.16
CA VAL A 227 18.79 1.28 25.90
C VAL A 227 18.16 -0.11 26.01
N GLU A 228 18.23 -0.92 24.96
CA GLU A 228 17.80 -2.32 24.97
C GLU A 228 18.61 -3.15 25.96
N ASN A 229 19.94 -3.06 25.94
CA ASN A 229 20.82 -3.76 26.87
C ASN A 229 20.54 -3.39 28.33
N GLN A 230 20.25 -2.13 28.64
CA GLN A 230 19.92 -1.71 30.02
C GLN A 230 18.59 -2.30 30.51
N ILE A 231 17.63 -2.52 29.62
CA ILE A 231 16.35 -3.18 29.96
C ILE A 231 16.54 -4.70 30.09
N LEU A 232 17.36 -5.30 29.22
CA LEU A 232 17.66 -6.74 29.26
C LEU A 232 18.54 -7.13 30.45
N MET A 233 19.46 -6.25 30.86
CA MET A 233 20.42 -6.47 31.95
C MET A 233 20.34 -5.32 32.98
N PRO A 234 19.34 -5.34 33.89
CA PRO A 234 19.20 -4.36 34.96
C PRO A 234 20.47 -4.23 35.79
N ARG A 235 20.93 -3.00 36.00
CA ARG A 235 22.01 -2.66 36.92
C ARG A 235 21.64 -1.40 37.69
N SER A 236 22.15 -1.28 38.91
CA SER A 236 21.86 -0.16 39.81
C SER A 236 22.42 1.18 39.32
N ASP A 237 23.44 1.15 38.47
CA ASP A 237 24.07 2.32 37.86
C ASP A 237 23.54 2.65 36.46
N ASN A 238 22.62 1.84 35.92
CA ASN A 238 22.02 2.11 34.61
C ASN A 238 21.13 3.34 34.66
N ARG A 239 21.08 4.04 33.53
CA ARG A 239 20.18 5.17 33.32
C ARG A 239 18.72 4.73 33.26
N ILE A 240 18.48 3.49 32.83
CA ILE A 240 17.21 2.79 32.85
C ILE A 240 17.36 1.61 33.80
N ALA A 241 16.59 1.61 34.89
CA ALA A 241 16.71 0.61 35.92
C ALA A 241 16.25 -0.77 35.43
N GLY A 242 15.25 -0.82 34.55
CA GLY A 242 14.72 -2.07 33.99
C GLY A 242 13.86 -2.85 34.98
N ASN A 243 13.32 -2.19 36.01
CA ASN A 243 12.62 -2.85 37.12
C ASN A 243 11.09 -2.79 36.99
N THR A 244 10.56 -2.18 35.94
CA THR A 244 9.11 -2.10 35.71
C THR A 244 8.53 -3.41 35.15
N ASP A 245 7.24 -3.66 35.40
CA ASP A 245 6.53 -4.81 34.82
C ASP A 245 6.57 -4.82 33.28
N ALA A 246 6.57 -3.63 32.67
CA ALA A 246 6.71 -3.47 31.22
C ALA A 246 8.11 -3.88 30.73
N ALA A 247 9.17 -3.54 31.47
CA ALA A 247 10.53 -4.01 31.21
C ALA A 247 10.65 -5.53 31.38
N ALA A 248 10.01 -6.10 32.41
CA ALA A 248 9.96 -7.55 32.61
C ALA A 248 9.22 -8.27 31.48
N ALA A 249 8.10 -7.72 31.00
CA ALA A 249 7.36 -8.27 29.86
C ALA A 249 8.18 -8.22 28.56
N TYR A 250 9.00 -7.18 28.37
CA TYR A 250 9.93 -7.10 27.25
C TYR A 250 11.02 -8.17 27.33
N ARG A 251 11.65 -8.34 28.50
CA ARG A 251 12.66 -9.38 28.74
C ARG A 251 12.14 -10.78 28.47
N ALA A 252 10.98 -11.12 29.03
CA ALA A 252 10.35 -12.42 28.82
C ALA A 252 10.07 -12.70 27.33
N ALA A 253 9.68 -11.67 26.57
CA ALA A 253 9.48 -11.79 25.12
C ALA A 253 10.77 -11.94 24.31
N MET A 254 11.90 -11.48 24.85
CA MET A 254 13.26 -11.64 24.30
C MET A 254 13.95 -12.93 24.74
N GLY A 255 13.34 -13.71 25.65
CA GLY A 255 13.89 -14.97 26.16
C GLY A 255 14.85 -14.81 27.35
N HIS A 256 14.74 -13.69 28.08
CA HIS A 256 15.49 -13.38 29.30
C HIS A 256 14.62 -13.45 30.55
#